data_AF-A0A1G0NFF8-F1
#
_entry.id   AF-A0A1G0NFF8-F1
#
_cell.length_a   1.000
_cell.length_b   1.000
_cell.length_c   1.000
_cell.angle_alpha   90.00
_cell.angle_beta   90.00
_cell.angle_gamma   90.00
#
_symmetry.space_group_name_H-M   'P 1'
#
loop_
_entity.id
_entity.type
_entity.pdbx_description
1 polymer ?
#
loop_
_entity_poly.entity_id
_entity_poly.type
_entity_poly.pdbx_seq_one_letter_code
_entity_poly.pdbx_strand_id
1 'polypeptide(L)'
;MDTRDRQKRMRKVSPVAPVGMAMPSWPQRVSFCVPGMVEDGRGGCVSALCAAHAHPLVDQAGNERLANYERMVQERFDDIVPTLKRISALQHETDFETQAQQIARERLGFELPAAVLADAWVTTLDMRRLYGTSVLRTFLELAQEACTQTYDSDAEVEAMTRFFIECGFHEVDVSACADGRLKGLLQYILRLPQQAVPRHKSYAGTLFDVELNVKQWAETELHRFREGLPTLPDSGTRYLKIAVYHFSSSDPLHEGCAAHGSDDREAARAALDRLDAFSTAIENGFCCGASVATLLIGVDTDNDAIRVHVPDALGDMSLDCYVDNMALYQATAECAQSEAQWRLGATVEEAAQRHGRGTPETGMRRLIERLLTHNLSQIDYVCTHHQGRYADIGHAERFISIGDGFDKVHLRNLAYIGHMHTVEEGAADLDVGIKIFTRLNVARGLPVPVAIHYRYDGQVPGSRERTVTRCRRVKAAIEARYPDLMRAGWLVCGMTVQAKKPGSELETVADNDNDMDRHGH
;
A
#
# COMPACT_ATOMS: atom_id res chain seq x y z
N MET A 1 10.33 -54.71 39.34
CA MET A 1 11.78 -54.97 39.20
C MET A 1 12.09 -54.97 37.72
N ASP A 2 13.01 -54.20 37.17
CA ASP A 2 13.79 -53.09 37.72
C ASP A 2 14.32 -52.31 36.50
N THR A 3 14.15 -51.01 36.54
CA THR A 3 14.63 -50.03 35.58
C THR A 3 16.10 -49.74 35.87
N ARG A 4 17.05 -50.41 35.20
CA ARG A 4 18.49 -50.10 35.25
C ARG A 4 19.26 -50.94 34.23
N ASP A 5 19.37 -50.49 32.97
CA ASP A 5 20.57 -50.74 32.13
C ASP A 5 20.55 -50.12 30.72
N ARG A 6 20.25 -48.82 30.60
CA ARG A 6 20.49 -48.09 29.34
C ARG A 6 21.34 -46.84 29.46
N GLN A 7 22.09 -46.71 30.56
CA GLN A 7 22.89 -45.52 30.90
C GLN A 7 24.39 -45.79 31.06
N LYS A 8 24.94 -46.81 30.39
CA LYS A 8 26.38 -47.09 30.38
C LYS A 8 26.88 -47.52 29.00
N ARG A 9 27.01 -46.58 28.08
CA ARG A 9 28.05 -46.63 27.04
C ARG A 9 28.33 -45.20 26.56
N MET A 10 29.61 -44.86 26.54
CA MET A 10 30.24 -43.61 26.09
C MET A 10 30.50 -42.54 27.15
N ARG A 11 31.40 -42.88 28.09
CA ARG A 11 32.40 -41.95 28.65
C ARG A 11 33.79 -42.52 28.37
N LYS A 12 34.58 -41.84 27.55
CA LYS A 12 36.05 -41.84 27.59
C LYS A 12 36.53 -40.42 27.26
N VAL A 13 37.39 -39.91 28.12
CA VAL A 13 37.92 -38.53 28.23
C VAL A 13 39.32 -38.51 27.56
N SER A 14 39.70 -37.49 26.80
CA SER A 14 40.65 -36.38 27.12
C SER A 14 41.34 -35.92 25.81
N PRO A 15 42.04 -34.76 25.69
CA PRO A 15 42.43 -33.75 26.69
C PRO A 15 42.11 -32.28 26.33
N VAL A 16 42.36 -31.38 27.29
CA VAL A 16 42.26 -29.92 27.20
C VAL A 16 43.57 -29.30 26.67
N ALA A 17 43.46 -28.32 25.76
CA ALA A 17 44.45 -27.26 25.47
C ALA A 17 43.74 -26.09 24.72
N PRO A 18 44.37 -24.91 24.57
CA PRO A 18 44.28 -23.74 25.45
C PRO A 18 43.35 -22.63 24.93
N VAL A 19 43.04 -21.70 25.83
CA VAL A 19 42.28 -20.46 25.61
C VAL A 19 43.03 -19.53 24.65
N GLY A 20 42.35 -19.10 23.58
CA GLY A 20 42.82 -18.09 22.66
C GLY A 20 42.22 -18.26 21.27
N MET A 21 40.96 -17.84 21.07
CA MET A 21 40.41 -17.70 19.72
C MET A 21 39.83 -16.30 19.54
N ALA A 22 40.43 -15.60 18.58
CA ALA A 22 39.86 -14.45 17.93
C ALA A 22 38.45 -14.78 17.42
N MET A 23 37.57 -13.79 17.49
CA MET A 23 36.22 -13.82 16.92
C MET A 23 36.28 -14.33 15.47
N PRO A 24 35.38 -15.23 15.02
CA PRO A 24 35.32 -15.62 13.63
C PRO A 24 34.98 -14.39 12.80
N SER A 25 35.90 -13.95 11.95
CA SER A 25 35.57 -13.10 10.82
C SER A 25 34.57 -13.89 9.97
N TRP A 26 33.36 -13.35 9.82
CA TRP A 26 32.37 -13.84 8.88
C TRP A 26 33.03 -14.11 7.52
N PRO A 27 32.69 -15.20 6.81
CA PRO A 27 33.23 -15.41 5.47
C PRO A 27 32.84 -14.20 4.61
N GLN A 28 33.84 -13.61 3.93
CA GLN A 28 33.61 -12.58 2.91
C GLN A 28 32.48 -13.07 2.00
N ARG A 29 31.40 -12.28 1.90
CA ARG A 29 30.30 -12.56 0.98
C ARG A 29 30.90 -12.73 -0.40
N VAL A 30 30.78 -13.93 -0.97
CA VAL A 30 30.94 -14.10 -2.41
C VAL A 30 29.82 -13.29 -3.05
N SER A 31 30.15 -12.38 -3.96
CA SER A 31 29.20 -11.51 -4.65
C SER A 31 28.25 -12.33 -5.52
N PHE A 32 27.15 -12.80 -4.92
CA PHE A 32 26.08 -13.43 -5.67
C PHE A 32 24.95 -12.43 -5.82
N CYS A 33 24.88 -11.82 -7.00
CA CYS A 33 23.72 -11.04 -7.38
C CYS A 33 22.52 -11.96 -7.55
N VAL A 34 21.41 -11.54 -6.94
CA VAL A 34 20.10 -12.19 -7.10
C VAL A 34 19.70 -12.25 -8.59
N PRO A 35 18.91 -13.26 -9.01
CA PRO A 35 18.45 -13.35 -10.39
C PRO A 35 17.86 -12.02 -10.90
N GLY A 36 18.29 -11.57 -12.09
CA GLY A 36 17.90 -10.28 -12.67
C GLY A 36 18.85 -9.10 -12.36
N MET A 37 19.89 -9.32 -11.55
CA MET A 37 20.93 -8.33 -11.23
C MET A 37 22.29 -8.75 -11.77
N VAL A 38 23.11 -7.76 -12.17
CA VAL A 38 24.52 -7.91 -12.52
C VAL A 38 25.38 -7.18 -11.50
N GLU A 39 26.58 -7.71 -11.25
CA GLU A 39 27.54 -7.08 -10.34
C GLU A 39 28.01 -5.74 -10.94
N ASP A 40 27.87 -4.66 -10.19
CA ASP A 40 28.46 -3.38 -10.56
C ASP A 40 29.98 -3.41 -10.36
N GLY A 41 30.72 -2.54 -11.04
CA GLY A 41 32.17 -2.45 -10.90
C GLY A 41 32.68 -2.03 -9.50
N ARG A 42 31.79 -1.92 -8.51
CA ARG A 42 32.06 -1.57 -7.10
C ARG A 42 31.61 -2.66 -6.11
N GLY A 43 31.16 -3.83 -6.59
CA GLY A 43 30.73 -4.98 -5.78
C GLY A 43 29.29 -4.90 -5.25
N GLY A 44 28.48 -3.98 -5.77
CA GLY A 44 27.02 -3.94 -5.62
C GLY A 44 26.32 -4.75 -6.70
N CYS A 45 25.00 -4.91 -6.59
CA CYS A 45 24.18 -5.59 -7.60
C CYS A 45 23.18 -4.59 -8.19
N VAL A 46 23.24 -4.37 -9.50
CA VAL A 46 22.37 -3.44 -10.23
C VAL A 46 21.54 -4.19 -11.26
N SER A 47 20.30 -3.74 -11.49
CA SER A 47 19.47 -4.40 -12.48
C SER A 47 20.04 -4.16 -13.87
N ALA A 48 20.19 -5.23 -14.67
CA ALA A 48 20.52 -5.08 -16.08
C ALA A 48 19.38 -4.42 -16.88
N LEU A 49 18.16 -4.36 -16.30
CA LEU A 49 16.95 -3.87 -16.96
C LEU A 49 16.88 -2.35 -17.00
N CYS A 50 17.57 -1.63 -16.13
CA CYS A 50 17.72 -0.20 -16.27
C CYS A 50 19.00 0.31 -15.57
N ALA A 51 19.94 0.81 -16.35
CA ALA A 51 20.92 1.75 -15.80
C ALA A 51 20.19 3.09 -15.54
N ALA A 52 20.65 3.85 -14.55
CA ALA A 52 20.17 5.21 -14.30
C ALA A 52 20.50 6.10 -15.51
N HIS A 53 19.56 6.15 -16.44
CA HIS A 53 19.56 7.07 -17.57
C HIS A 53 18.50 8.09 -17.24
N ALA A 54 18.83 9.38 -17.24
CA ALA A 54 17.83 10.43 -17.14
C ALA A 54 16.93 10.36 -18.37
N HIS A 55 15.88 9.53 -18.32
CA HIS A 55 15.05 9.25 -19.49
C HIS A 55 14.39 10.56 -19.95
N PRO A 56 14.37 10.86 -21.27
CA PRO A 56 14.07 12.21 -21.79
C PRO A 56 12.66 12.74 -21.47
N LEU A 57 11.77 11.89 -20.97
CA LEU A 57 10.38 12.21 -20.62
C LEU A 57 10.10 12.22 -19.11
N VAL A 58 11.14 12.10 -18.27
CA VAL A 58 10.99 12.02 -16.82
C VAL A 58 10.73 13.39 -16.19
N ASP A 59 9.78 13.45 -15.26
CA ASP A 59 9.65 14.56 -14.33
C ASP A 59 10.63 14.39 -13.15
N GLN A 60 11.85 14.88 -13.34
CA GLN A 60 12.92 14.79 -12.33
C GLN A 60 12.55 15.53 -11.04
N ALA A 61 11.94 16.71 -11.15
CA ALA A 61 11.53 17.48 -9.98
C ALA A 61 10.46 16.73 -9.18
N GLY A 62 9.52 16.06 -9.87
CA GLY A 62 8.56 15.16 -9.24
C GLY A 62 9.23 14.00 -8.52
N ASN A 63 10.21 13.36 -9.15
CA ASN A 63 10.98 12.26 -8.53
C ASN A 63 11.71 12.71 -7.27
N GLU A 64 12.37 13.87 -7.28
CA GLU A 64 13.05 14.42 -6.10
C GLU A 64 12.08 14.72 -4.95
N ARG A 65 10.90 15.28 -5.25
CA ARG A 65 9.86 15.52 -4.24
C ARG A 65 9.39 14.22 -3.60
N LEU A 66 9.12 13.21 -4.41
CA LEU A 66 8.69 11.89 -3.94
C LEU A 66 9.78 11.15 -3.16
N ALA A 67 11.04 11.29 -3.55
CA ALA A 67 12.19 10.71 -2.84
C ALA A 67 12.35 11.32 -1.45
N ASN A 68 12.19 12.65 -1.35
CA ASN A 68 12.25 13.34 -0.06
C ASN A 68 11.07 12.96 0.83
N TYR A 69 9.87 12.79 0.26
CA TYR A 69 8.70 12.31 0.99
C TYR A 69 8.89 10.87 1.51
N GLU A 70 9.34 9.95 0.65
CA GLU A 70 9.64 8.56 1.04
C GLU A 70 10.64 8.51 2.19
N ARG A 71 11.77 9.24 2.06
CA ARG A 71 12.82 9.27 3.08
C ARG A 71 12.29 9.82 4.40
N MET A 72 11.55 10.93 4.38
CA MET A 72 10.97 11.55 5.57
C MET A 72 10.04 10.57 6.31
N VAL A 73 9.16 9.89 5.57
CA VAL A 73 8.25 8.89 6.16
C VAL A 73 9.03 7.72 6.74
N GLN A 74 10.00 7.16 6.00
CA GLN A 74 10.82 6.03 6.46
C GLN A 74 11.59 6.37 7.73
N GLU A 75 12.26 7.53 7.77
CA GLU A 75 13.02 8.01 8.94
C GLU A 75 12.14 8.08 10.20
N ARG A 76 10.91 8.60 10.09
CA ARG A 76 9.97 8.68 11.22
C ARG A 76 9.60 7.31 11.81
N PHE A 77 9.50 6.26 11.00
CA PHE A 77 9.26 4.90 11.50
C PHE A 77 10.55 4.24 12.01
N ASP A 78 11.68 4.47 11.35
CA ASP A 78 12.96 3.86 11.72
C ASP A 78 13.51 4.42 13.03
N ASP A 79 13.15 5.66 13.40
CA ASP A 79 13.50 6.27 14.68
C ASP A 79 12.80 5.66 15.92
N ILE A 80 11.71 4.90 15.72
CA ILE A 80 10.94 4.30 16.82
C ILE A 80 11.80 3.32 17.62
N VAL A 81 12.42 2.33 16.96
CA VAL A 81 13.14 1.25 17.65
C VAL A 81 14.37 1.77 18.42
N PRO A 82 15.26 2.61 17.83
CA PRO A 82 16.38 3.20 18.57
C PRO A 82 15.94 4.05 19.76
N THR A 83 14.84 4.79 19.61
CA THR A 83 14.32 5.65 20.68
C THR A 83 13.77 4.81 21.83
N LEU A 84 12.97 3.79 21.55
CA LEU A 84 12.45 2.88 22.57
C LEU A 84 13.56 2.09 23.26
N LYS A 85 14.62 1.69 22.55
CA LYS A 85 15.81 1.10 23.17
C LYS A 85 16.47 2.05 24.17
N ARG A 86 16.63 3.33 23.80
CA ARG A 86 17.19 4.35 24.70
C ARG A 86 16.32 4.54 25.95
N ILE A 87 15.00 4.61 25.79
CA ILE A 87 14.07 4.73 26.92
C ILE A 87 14.14 3.50 27.83
N SER A 88 14.17 2.29 27.26
CA SER A 88 14.24 1.05 28.05
C SER A 88 15.48 0.96 28.94
N ALA A 89 16.59 1.59 28.54
CA ALA A 89 17.82 1.60 29.31
C ALA A 89 17.73 2.48 30.59
N LEU A 90 16.72 3.35 30.68
CA LEU A 90 16.52 4.29 31.79
C LEU A 90 15.45 3.84 32.78
N GLN A 91 14.85 2.66 32.60
CA GLN A 91 13.66 2.20 33.34
C GLN A 91 13.78 2.31 34.87
N HIS A 92 15.00 2.17 35.41
CA HIS A 92 15.25 2.13 36.86
C HIS A 92 15.70 3.47 37.45
N GLU A 93 15.71 4.54 36.67
CA GLU A 93 16.02 5.88 37.15
C GLU A 93 14.85 6.50 37.92
N THR A 94 15.14 7.35 38.91
CA THR A 94 14.13 7.96 39.79
C THR A 94 13.17 8.91 39.08
N ASP A 95 13.60 9.50 37.97
CA ASP A 95 12.85 10.43 37.14
C ASP A 95 12.53 9.83 35.76
N PHE A 96 12.49 8.49 35.66
CA PHE A 96 12.28 7.73 34.43
C PHE A 96 11.13 8.27 33.58
N GLU A 97 9.94 8.47 34.16
CA GLU A 97 8.76 8.93 33.42
C GLU A 97 9.01 10.26 32.71
N THR A 98 9.64 11.22 33.41
CA THR A 98 9.95 12.55 32.87
C THR A 98 10.99 12.44 31.76
N GLN A 99 12.06 11.68 31.96
CA GLN A 99 13.10 11.48 30.95
C GLN A 99 12.57 10.75 29.71
N ALA A 100 11.75 9.71 29.90
CA ALA A 100 11.15 8.94 28.83
C ALA A 100 10.24 9.82 27.96
N GLN A 101 9.39 10.64 28.58
CA GLN A 101 8.54 11.59 27.84
C GLN A 101 9.36 12.65 27.12
N GLN A 102 10.43 13.16 27.74
CA GLN A 102 11.31 14.14 27.09
C GLN A 102 11.98 13.55 25.84
N ILE A 103 12.54 12.34 25.94
CA ILE A 103 13.15 11.64 24.81
C ILE A 103 12.12 11.37 23.70
N ALA A 104 10.89 10.96 24.07
CA ALA A 104 9.84 10.70 23.10
C ALA A 104 9.42 11.97 22.35
N ARG A 105 9.21 13.10 23.05
CA ARG A 105 8.89 14.39 22.42
C ARG A 105 10.00 14.86 21.48
N GLU A 106 11.27 14.74 21.91
CA GLU A 106 12.41 15.19 21.11
C GLU A 106 12.64 14.35 19.85
N ARG A 107 12.43 13.03 19.91
CA ARG A 107 12.80 12.12 18.80
C ARG A 107 11.61 11.64 17.98
N LEU A 108 10.44 11.49 18.58
CA LEU A 108 9.24 10.99 17.91
C LEU A 108 8.22 12.11 17.64
N GLY A 109 8.30 13.24 18.36
CA GLY A 109 7.37 14.36 18.23
C GLY A 109 6.13 14.25 19.12
N PHE A 110 6.01 13.21 19.94
CA PHE A 110 4.84 12.95 20.77
C PHE A 110 5.16 12.29 22.10
N GLU A 111 4.16 12.28 22.98
CA GLU A 111 4.22 11.62 24.28
C GLU A 111 3.82 10.14 24.20
N LEU A 112 4.49 9.31 25.00
CA LEU A 112 4.15 7.90 25.18
C LEU A 112 2.99 7.72 26.17
N PRO A 113 2.31 6.57 26.19
CA PRO A 113 1.24 6.30 27.16
C PRO A 113 1.74 6.41 28.61
N ALA A 114 1.28 7.43 29.34
CA ALA A 114 1.73 7.72 30.70
C ALA A 114 1.56 6.53 31.65
N ALA A 115 0.43 5.82 31.57
CA ALA A 115 0.18 4.62 32.38
C ALA A 115 1.24 3.53 32.18
N VAL A 116 1.72 3.33 30.94
CA VAL A 116 2.76 2.32 30.65
C VAL A 116 4.11 2.71 31.25
N LEU A 117 4.42 4.01 31.30
CA LEU A 117 5.63 4.50 31.94
C LEU A 117 5.53 4.42 33.47
N ALA A 118 4.38 4.77 34.03
CA ALA A 118 4.12 4.73 35.46
C ALA A 118 4.14 3.30 36.03
N ASP A 119 3.69 2.29 35.27
CA ASP A 119 3.71 0.89 35.72
C ASP A 119 5.10 0.24 35.66
N ALA A 120 6.08 0.90 35.03
CA ALA A 120 7.40 0.35 34.75
C ALA A 120 8.27 0.11 35.99
N TRP A 121 7.91 0.63 37.16
CA TRP A 121 8.60 0.29 38.41
C TRP A 121 8.07 -1.01 39.04
N VAL A 122 6.81 -1.40 38.74
CA VAL A 122 6.18 -2.63 39.25
C VAL A 122 6.52 -3.82 38.36
N THR A 123 6.48 -3.61 37.05
CA THR A 123 6.71 -4.64 36.03
C THR A 123 7.85 -4.25 35.09
N THR A 124 8.34 -5.18 34.26
CA THR A 124 9.18 -4.81 33.12
C THR A 124 8.43 -3.85 32.21
N LEU A 125 9.10 -2.81 31.70
CA LEU A 125 8.51 -1.84 30.78
C LEU A 125 7.84 -2.55 29.61
N ASP A 126 6.56 -2.24 29.33
CA ASP A 126 5.81 -2.88 28.25
C ASP A 126 6.23 -2.36 26.88
N MET A 127 7.35 -2.90 26.39
CA MET A 127 7.93 -2.55 25.10
C MET A 127 7.02 -2.88 23.93
N ARG A 128 6.13 -3.87 24.07
CA ARG A 128 5.18 -4.20 23.00
C ARG A 128 4.15 -3.09 22.87
N ARG A 129 3.52 -2.69 23.97
CA ARG A 129 2.54 -1.60 23.95
C ARG A 129 3.16 -0.27 23.54
N LEU A 130 4.38 0.04 24.01
CA LEU A 130 5.10 1.24 23.56
C LEU A 130 5.37 1.20 22.05
N TYR A 131 5.93 0.12 21.52
CA TYR A 131 6.20 0.00 20.08
C TYR A 131 4.94 0.13 19.23
N GLY A 132 3.90 -0.66 19.55
CA GLY A 132 2.66 -0.64 18.79
C GLY A 132 1.99 0.73 18.81
N THR A 133 1.97 1.40 19.98
CA THR A 133 1.41 2.75 20.10
C THR A 133 2.25 3.78 19.35
N SER A 134 3.58 3.71 19.41
CA SER A 134 4.47 4.61 18.66
C SER A 134 4.28 4.46 17.16
N VAL A 135 4.19 3.24 16.63
CA VAL A 135 3.94 3.01 15.19
C VAL A 135 2.62 3.62 14.77
N LEU A 136 1.55 3.35 15.51
CA LEU A 136 0.23 3.91 15.21
C LEU A 136 0.23 5.44 15.34
N ARG A 137 0.86 5.99 16.37
CA ARG A 137 0.91 7.44 16.60
C ARG A 137 1.72 8.17 15.52
N THR A 138 2.90 7.65 15.15
CA THR A 138 3.69 8.16 14.01
C THR A 138 2.84 8.20 12.75
N PHE A 139 2.11 7.13 12.47
CA PHE A 139 1.22 7.08 11.31
C PHE A 139 0.10 8.14 11.38
N LEU A 140 -0.56 8.28 12.53
CA LEU A 140 -1.63 9.26 12.73
C LEU A 140 -1.15 10.70 12.53
N GLU A 141 0.05 11.02 13.00
CA GLU A 141 0.64 12.35 12.80
C GLU A 141 0.97 12.61 11.35
N LEU A 142 1.58 11.65 10.64
CA LEU A 142 1.79 11.74 9.20
C LEU A 142 0.47 11.94 8.45
N ALA A 143 -0.60 11.23 8.84
CA ALA A 143 -1.91 11.38 8.24
C ALA A 143 -2.55 12.75 8.51
N GLN A 144 -2.37 13.31 9.71
CA GLN A 144 -2.82 14.67 10.04
C GLN A 144 -2.02 15.74 9.31
N GLU A 145 -0.70 15.62 9.27
CA GLU A 145 0.18 16.51 8.52
C GLU A 145 -0.22 16.52 7.04
N ALA A 146 -0.39 15.35 6.42
CA ALA A 146 -0.89 15.23 5.05
C ALA A 146 -2.33 15.76 4.87
N CYS A 147 -3.16 15.78 5.92
CA CYS A 147 -4.47 16.43 5.87
C CYS A 147 -4.36 17.94 5.69
N THR A 148 -3.38 18.56 6.35
CA THR A 148 -3.11 20.00 6.32
C THR A 148 -2.22 20.46 5.15
N GLN A 149 -1.35 19.58 4.66
CA GLN A 149 -0.45 19.84 3.55
C GLN A 149 -1.02 19.14 2.30
N THR A 150 -1.69 19.89 1.44
CA THR A 150 -2.16 19.33 0.16
C THR A 150 -0.94 19.05 -0.71
N TYR A 151 -0.58 17.77 -0.90
CA TYR A 151 0.51 17.37 -1.79
C TYR A 151 0.20 17.70 -3.26
N ASP A 152 -1.08 17.63 -3.63
CA ASP A 152 -1.60 18.09 -4.91
C ASP A 152 -2.11 19.53 -4.76
N SER A 153 -1.69 20.43 -5.63
CA SER A 153 -2.33 21.74 -5.70
C SER A 153 -3.75 21.60 -6.27
N ASP A 154 -4.69 22.46 -5.83
CA ASP A 154 -6.06 22.47 -6.38
C ASP A 154 -6.05 22.61 -7.92
N ALA A 155 -5.06 23.33 -8.45
CA ALA A 155 -4.84 23.48 -9.90
C ALA A 155 -4.45 22.16 -10.60
N GLU A 156 -3.62 21.31 -9.98
CA GLU A 156 -3.27 19.99 -10.52
C GLU A 156 -4.47 19.05 -10.51
N VAL A 157 -5.27 19.08 -9.44
CA VAL A 157 -6.50 18.28 -9.32
C VAL A 157 -7.53 18.71 -10.38
N GLU A 158 -7.74 20.02 -10.56
CA GLU A 158 -8.64 20.56 -11.58
C GLU A 158 -8.15 20.21 -13.00
N ALA A 159 -6.84 20.38 -13.27
CA ALA A 159 -6.25 20.05 -14.55
C ALA A 159 -6.40 18.55 -14.88
N MET A 160 -6.18 17.66 -13.90
CA MET A 160 -6.35 16.23 -14.11
C MET A 160 -7.81 15.84 -14.30
N THR A 161 -8.72 16.40 -13.50
CA THR A 161 -10.17 16.16 -13.64
C THR A 161 -10.66 16.58 -15.03
N ARG A 162 -10.21 17.76 -15.49
CA ARG A 162 -10.49 18.23 -16.85
C ARG A 162 -9.89 17.29 -17.91
N PHE A 163 -8.67 16.82 -17.71
CA PHE A 163 -8.05 15.86 -18.61
C PHE A 163 -8.85 14.56 -18.73
N PHE A 164 -9.39 14.03 -17.63
CA PHE A 164 -10.27 12.86 -17.65
C PHE A 164 -11.56 13.14 -18.45
N ILE A 165 -12.20 14.28 -18.23
CA ILE A 165 -13.40 14.69 -18.98
C ILE A 165 -13.10 14.81 -20.49
N GLU A 166 -11.97 15.41 -20.86
CA GLU A 166 -11.51 15.51 -22.25
C GLU A 166 -11.14 14.14 -22.86
N CYS A 167 -10.84 13.14 -22.02
CA CYS A 167 -10.69 11.75 -22.42
C CYS A 167 -12.03 10.99 -22.47
N GLY A 168 -13.14 11.63 -22.16
CA GLY A 168 -14.47 11.02 -22.16
C GLY A 168 -14.85 10.37 -20.83
N PHE A 169 -14.18 10.68 -19.73
CA PHE A 169 -14.44 10.08 -18.41
C PHE A 169 -14.88 11.13 -17.40
N HIS A 170 -16.08 11.01 -16.86
CA HIS A 170 -16.58 11.92 -15.82
C HIS A 170 -16.18 11.48 -14.40
N GLU A 171 -15.74 10.23 -14.24
CA GLU A 171 -15.27 9.68 -12.97
C GLU A 171 -14.24 8.60 -13.29
N VAL A 172 -13.18 8.54 -12.49
CA VAL A 172 -12.16 7.48 -12.54
C VAL A 172 -12.12 6.78 -11.19
N ASP A 173 -12.41 5.48 -11.21
CA ASP A 173 -12.40 4.61 -10.04
C ASP A 173 -11.32 3.55 -10.19
N VAL A 174 -10.39 3.47 -9.24
CA VAL A 174 -9.26 2.56 -9.27
C VAL A 174 -9.40 1.51 -8.17
N SER A 175 -9.29 0.23 -8.52
CA SER A 175 -9.18 -0.87 -7.57
C SER A 175 -7.91 -1.66 -7.76
N ALA A 176 -7.14 -1.83 -6.69
CA ALA A 176 -5.85 -2.50 -6.71
C ALA A 176 -5.81 -3.68 -5.74
N CYS A 177 -4.76 -4.50 -5.81
CA CYS A 177 -4.49 -5.47 -4.77
C CYS A 177 -4.23 -4.77 -3.44
N ALA A 178 -4.55 -5.42 -2.32
CA ALA A 178 -4.26 -4.93 -0.99
C ALA A 178 -2.81 -5.15 -0.51
N ASP A 179 -1.98 -5.69 -1.39
CA ASP A 179 -0.53 -5.77 -1.23
C ASP A 179 0.06 -4.39 -0.92
N GLY A 180 0.86 -4.31 0.16
CA GLY A 180 1.45 -3.05 0.62
C GLY A 180 2.37 -2.40 -0.42
N ARG A 181 2.90 -3.15 -1.38
CA ARG A 181 3.73 -2.62 -2.46
C ARG A 181 2.94 -1.73 -3.42
N LEU A 182 1.62 -1.91 -3.52
CA LEU A 182 0.75 -1.04 -4.33
C LEU A 182 0.21 0.18 -3.58
N LYS A 183 0.58 0.40 -2.31
CA LYS A 183 0.07 1.54 -1.54
C LYS A 183 0.49 2.89 -2.14
N GLY A 184 1.58 2.93 -2.91
CA GLY A 184 2.02 4.10 -3.69
C GLY A 184 1.37 4.25 -5.07
N LEU A 185 0.37 3.44 -5.44
CA LEU A 185 -0.13 3.32 -6.82
C LEU A 185 -0.47 4.66 -7.49
N LEU A 186 -1.29 5.51 -6.85
CA LEU A 186 -1.70 6.76 -7.48
C LEU A 186 -0.54 7.78 -7.51
N GLN A 187 0.10 8.01 -6.36
CA GLN A 187 1.07 9.09 -6.20
C GLN A 187 2.42 8.79 -6.88
N TYR A 188 2.86 7.53 -6.88
CA TYR A 188 4.14 7.11 -7.44
C TYR A 188 3.97 6.45 -8.81
N ILE A 189 3.20 5.37 -8.90
CA ILE A 189 3.18 4.51 -10.10
C ILE A 189 2.44 5.18 -11.27
N LEU A 190 1.27 5.77 -11.01
CA LEU A 190 0.41 6.38 -12.03
C LEU A 190 0.52 7.92 -12.09
N ARG A 191 1.17 8.55 -11.11
CA ARG A 191 1.28 10.01 -10.93
C ARG A 191 -0.07 10.72 -11.10
N LEU A 192 -1.12 10.16 -10.50
CA LEU A 192 -2.46 10.74 -10.50
C LEU A 192 -2.69 11.47 -9.17
N PRO A 193 -3.08 12.77 -9.21
CA PRO A 193 -3.55 13.49 -8.04
C PRO A 193 -4.68 12.71 -7.38
N GLN A 194 -4.55 12.45 -6.09
CA GLN A 194 -5.45 11.54 -5.40
C GLN A 194 -6.88 12.10 -5.35
N GLN A 195 -7.01 13.42 -5.21
CA GLN A 195 -8.32 14.08 -5.17
C GLN A 195 -9.04 14.04 -6.53
N ALA A 196 -8.30 13.84 -7.63
CA ALA A 196 -8.90 13.63 -8.96
C ALA A 196 -9.39 12.17 -9.14
N VAL A 197 -8.99 11.25 -8.25
CA VAL A 197 -9.42 9.84 -8.22
C VAL A 197 -10.02 9.54 -6.84
N PRO A 198 -11.16 10.16 -6.49
CA PRO A 198 -11.72 10.08 -5.13
C PRO A 198 -12.14 8.65 -4.77
N ARG A 199 -12.39 7.80 -5.77
CA ARG A 199 -12.69 6.38 -5.59
C ARG A 199 -11.45 5.55 -5.91
N HIS A 200 -10.60 5.33 -4.91
CA HIS A 200 -9.52 4.36 -4.99
C HIS A 200 -9.57 3.43 -3.79
N LYS A 201 -9.57 2.11 -4.03
CA LYS A 201 -9.71 1.10 -2.99
C LYS A 201 -8.82 -0.10 -3.25
N SER A 202 -8.42 -0.77 -2.19
CA SER A 202 -7.65 -2.01 -2.29
C SER A 202 -8.54 -3.22 -1.97
N TYR A 203 -8.27 -4.36 -2.58
CA TYR A 203 -8.95 -5.62 -2.25
C TYR A 203 -7.92 -6.74 -2.40
N ALA A 204 -7.94 -7.77 -1.55
CA ALA A 204 -7.04 -8.90 -1.76
C ALA A 204 -7.26 -9.49 -3.16
N GLY A 205 -6.18 -9.62 -3.94
CA GLY A 205 -6.24 -10.11 -5.30
C GLY A 205 -7.05 -9.23 -6.27
N THR A 206 -7.29 -7.95 -5.94
CA THR A 206 -8.07 -7.03 -6.78
C THR A 206 -9.53 -7.49 -6.95
N LEU A 207 -10.03 -8.32 -6.03
CA LEU A 207 -11.40 -8.83 -6.03
C LEU A 207 -12.39 -7.79 -5.47
N PHE A 208 -12.55 -6.68 -6.17
CA PHE A 208 -13.42 -5.59 -5.73
C PHE A 208 -14.91 -5.98 -5.68
N ASP A 209 -15.64 -5.31 -4.78
CA ASP A 209 -17.08 -5.49 -4.61
C ASP A 209 -17.85 -4.82 -5.75
N VAL A 210 -18.36 -5.65 -6.67
CA VAL A 210 -19.14 -5.22 -7.84
C VAL A 210 -20.40 -4.47 -7.41
N GLU A 211 -21.11 -4.93 -6.38
CA GLU A 211 -22.37 -4.33 -5.95
C GLU A 211 -22.14 -2.98 -5.28
N LEU A 212 -21.04 -2.84 -4.55
CA LEU A 212 -20.62 -1.55 -4.03
C LEU A 212 -20.30 -0.57 -5.16
N ASN A 213 -19.59 -1.01 -6.19
CA ASN A 213 -19.27 -0.16 -7.34
C ASN A 213 -20.51 0.21 -8.17
N VAL A 214 -21.49 -0.69 -8.32
CA VAL A 214 -22.78 -0.36 -8.95
C VAL A 214 -23.49 0.78 -8.20
N LYS A 215 -23.50 0.73 -6.86
CA LYS A 215 -24.06 1.81 -6.04
C LYS A 215 -23.31 3.12 -6.20
N GLN A 216 -21.98 3.06 -6.28
CA GLN A 216 -21.13 4.25 -6.48
C GLN A 216 -21.32 4.88 -7.85
N TRP A 217 -21.44 4.06 -8.90
CA TRP A 217 -21.81 4.50 -10.24
C TRP A 217 -23.17 5.20 -10.23
N ALA A 218 -24.19 4.57 -9.62
CA ALA A 218 -25.53 5.15 -9.54
C ALA A 218 -25.56 6.48 -8.76
N GLU A 219 -24.76 6.60 -7.69
CA GLU A 219 -24.57 7.85 -6.96
C GLU A 219 -23.95 8.93 -7.85
N THR A 220 -22.87 8.61 -8.57
CA THR A 220 -22.20 9.54 -9.50
C THR A 220 -23.14 9.99 -10.62
N GLU A 221 -23.87 9.07 -11.25
CA GLU A 221 -24.86 9.40 -12.28
C GLU A 221 -25.99 10.28 -11.72
N LEU A 222 -26.49 10.00 -10.51
CA LEU A 222 -27.50 10.82 -9.86
C LEU A 222 -27.01 12.26 -9.62
N HIS A 223 -25.75 12.45 -9.23
CA HIS A 223 -25.15 13.79 -9.12
C HIS A 223 -25.09 14.50 -10.47
N ARG A 224 -24.69 13.81 -11.54
CA ARG A 224 -24.72 14.37 -12.90
C ARG A 224 -26.12 14.82 -13.29
N PHE A 225 -27.14 13.99 -13.04
CA PHE A 225 -28.53 14.32 -13.36
C PHE A 225 -29.09 15.49 -12.54
N ARG A 226 -28.77 15.56 -11.25
CA ARG A 226 -29.37 16.56 -10.34
C ARG A 226 -28.60 17.88 -10.29
N GLU A 227 -27.28 17.81 -10.40
CA GLU A 227 -26.38 18.94 -10.13
C GLU A 227 -25.52 19.30 -11.35
N GLY A 228 -25.49 18.46 -12.39
CA GLY A 228 -24.67 18.68 -13.58
C GLY A 228 -23.17 18.56 -13.32
N LEU A 229 -22.78 17.93 -12.20
CA LEU A 229 -21.40 17.77 -11.76
C LEU A 229 -20.91 16.32 -11.94
N PRO A 230 -19.65 16.12 -12.36
CA PRO A 230 -18.74 17.14 -12.90
C PRO A 230 -19.08 17.54 -14.34
N THR A 231 -20.01 16.82 -14.99
CA THR A 231 -20.55 17.13 -16.33
C THR A 231 -22.03 16.78 -16.40
N LEU A 232 -22.74 17.32 -17.40
CA LEU A 232 -24.14 16.96 -17.66
C LEU A 232 -24.26 15.51 -18.15
N PRO A 233 -25.40 14.82 -17.92
CA PRO A 233 -25.63 13.44 -18.35
C PRO A 233 -25.44 13.22 -19.86
N ASP A 234 -25.75 14.22 -20.68
CA ASP A 234 -25.69 14.21 -22.14
C ASP A 234 -24.30 14.60 -22.71
N SER A 235 -23.29 14.79 -21.86
CA SER A 235 -21.93 15.19 -22.27
C SER A 235 -21.13 14.08 -22.97
N GLY A 236 -21.69 12.89 -23.18
CA GLY A 236 -21.03 11.78 -23.87
C GLY A 236 -19.86 11.14 -23.11
N THR A 237 -19.79 11.33 -21.79
CA THR A 237 -18.75 10.77 -20.93
C THR A 237 -19.21 9.48 -20.23
N ARG A 238 -18.27 8.61 -19.87
CA ARG A 238 -18.51 7.35 -19.14
C ARG A 238 -17.79 7.33 -17.79
N TYR A 239 -18.28 6.50 -16.88
CA TYR A 239 -17.57 6.15 -15.67
C TYR A 239 -16.45 5.17 -16.03
N LEU A 240 -15.20 5.45 -15.65
CA LEU A 240 -14.07 4.57 -15.91
C LEU A 240 -13.73 3.76 -14.66
N LYS A 241 -13.74 2.43 -14.78
CA LYS A 241 -13.24 1.51 -13.77
C LYS A 241 -11.87 0.94 -14.17
N ILE A 242 -10.86 1.15 -13.35
CA ILE A 242 -9.52 0.59 -13.52
C ILE A 242 -9.30 -0.51 -12.49
N ALA A 243 -8.91 -1.71 -12.93
CA ALA A 243 -8.43 -2.76 -12.04
C ALA A 243 -6.91 -2.93 -12.20
N VAL A 244 -6.22 -3.04 -11.06
CA VAL A 244 -4.75 -3.17 -11.01
C VAL A 244 -4.36 -4.47 -10.35
N TYR A 245 -3.84 -5.41 -11.13
CA TYR A 245 -3.19 -6.61 -10.60
C TYR A 245 -1.68 -6.38 -10.47
N HIS A 246 -0.97 -7.30 -9.83
CA HIS A 246 0.48 -7.19 -9.71
C HIS A 246 1.18 -8.54 -9.81
N PHE A 247 2.47 -8.47 -10.11
CA PHE A 247 3.39 -9.59 -10.24
C PHE A 247 4.79 -9.16 -9.81
N SER A 248 5.71 -10.13 -9.69
CA SER A 248 7.14 -9.89 -9.47
C SER A 248 7.90 -10.53 -10.64
N SER A 249 8.63 -9.73 -11.41
CA SER A 249 9.40 -10.28 -12.54
C SER A 249 10.61 -11.12 -12.12
N SER A 250 11.20 -10.84 -10.97
CA SER A 250 12.39 -11.55 -10.49
C SER A 250 12.10 -12.80 -9.66
N ASP A 251 10.94 -12.87 -9.00
CA ASP A 251 10.49 -14.08 -8.32
C ASP A 251 8.99 -14.38 -8.52
N PRO A 252 8.58 -14.72 -9.78
CA PRO A 252 7.18 -14.85 -10.13
C PRO A 252 6.43 -15.92 -9.34
N LEU A 253 7.12 -16.97 -8.88
CA LEU A 253 6.48 -18.10 -8.20
C LEU A 253 6.26 -17.89 -6.70
N HIS A 254 6.84 -16.84 -6.11
CA HIS A 254 6.77 -16.63 -4.67
C HIS A 254 6.38 -15.20 -4.26
N GLU A 255 6.75 -14.19 -5.05
CA GLU A 255 6.58 -12.77 -4.69
C GLU A 255 5.54 -12.05 -5.57
N GLY A 256 4.74 -12.79 -6.32
CA GLY A 256 3.55 -12.30 -7.03
C GLY A 256 2.35 -12.11 -6.10
N CYS A 257 1.14 -12.14 -6.66
CA CYS A 257 -0.08 -11.96 -5.86
C CYS A 257 -0.40 -13.20 -5.01
N ALA A 258 -0.22 -13.10 -3.69
CA ALA A 258 -0.47 -14.21 -2.76
C ALA A 258 -1.92 -14.72 -2.79
N ALA A 259 -2.91 -13.84 -3.05
CA ALA A 259 -4.32 -14.21 -3.16
C ALA A 259 -4.60 -15.17 -4.33
N HIS A 260 -3.75 -15.13 -5.36
CA HIS A 260 -3.84 -15.94 -6.57
C HIS A 260 -2.69 -16.93 -6.68
N GLY A 261 -2.08 -17.29 -5.54
CA GLY A 261 -1.02 -18.31 -5.49
C GLY A 261 0.26 -17.92 -6.23
N SER A 262 0.52 -16.62 -6.41
CA SER A 262 1.64 -16.11 -7.22
C SER A 262 1.55 -16.51 -8.70
N ASP A 263 0.33 -16.74 -9.23
CA ASP A 263 0.11 -16.91 -10.66
C ASP A 263 -0.32 -15.58 -11.30
N ASP A 264 0.59 -14.99 -12.08
CA ASP A 264 0.39 -13.70 -12.75
C ASP A 264 -0.82 -13.71 -13.69
N ARG A 265 -1.05 -14.82 -14.39
CA ARG A 265 -2.13 -14.93 -15.38
C ARG A 265 -3.47 -15.09 -14.67
N GLU A 266 -3.51 -15.85 -13.57
CA GLU A 266 -4.70 -15.96 -12.74
C GLU A 266 -5.04 -14.62 -12.07
N ALA A 267 -4.04 -13.90 -11.56
CA ALA A 267 -4.26 -12.58 -10.99
C ALA A 267 -4.82 -11.58 -12.00
N ALA A 268 -4.27 -11.56 -13.22
CA ALA A 268 -4.76 -10.71 -14.30
C ALA A 268 -6.17 -11.13 -14.76
N ARG A 269 -6.43 -12.44 -14.87
CA ARG A 269 -7.74 -13.00 -15.24
C ARG A 269 -8.80 -12.62 -14.22
N ALA A 270 -8.54 -12.85 -12.93
CA ALA A 270 -9.50 -12.54 -11.87
C ALA A 270 -9.86 -11.05 -11.82
N ALA A 271 -8.88 -10.16 -12.05
CA ALA A 271 -9.12 -8.72 -12.15
C ALA A 271 -9.94 -8.34 -13.39
N LEU A 272 -9.66 -8.96 -14.55
CA LEU A 272 -10.44 -8.77 -15.78
C LEU A 272 -11.90 -9.24 -15.61
N ASP A 273 -12.09 -10.44 -15.08
CA ASP A 273 -13.43 -11.02 -14.86
C ASP A 273 -14.27 -10.14 -13.92
N ARG A 274 -13.64 -9.44 -12.97
CA ARG A 274 -14.32 -8.46 -12.10
C ARG A 274 -14.73 -7.19 -12.84
N LEU A 275 -13.89 -6.68 -13.76
CA LEU A 275 -14.25 -5.56 -14.64
C LEU A 275 -15.43 -5.95 -15.53
N ASP A 276 -15.39 -7.14 -16.13
CA ASP A 276 -16.46 -7.66 -16.99
C ASP A 276 -17.77 -7.83 -16.21
N ALA A 277 -17.71 -8.37 -14.99
CA ALA A 277 -18.87 -8.50 -14.11
C ALA A 277 -19.47 -7.13 -13.75
N PHE A 278 -18.65 -6.11 -13.52
CA PHE A 278 -19.12 -4.75 -13.26
C PHE A 278 -19.78 -4.12 -14.50
N SER A 279 -19.16 -4.21 -15.68
CA SER A 279 -19.78 -3.71 -16.93
C SER A 279 -21.12 -4.39 -17.19
N THR A 280 -21.13 -5.72 -17.08
CA THR A 280 -22.34 -6.55 -17.25
C THR A 280 -23.44 -6.17 -16.27
N ALA A 281 -23.09 -5.87 -15.01
CA ALA A 281 -24.06 -5.45 -14.00
C ALA A 281 -24.71 -4.10 -14.33
N ILE A 282 -23.94 -3.15 -14.86
CA ILE A 282 -24.47 -1.84 -15.29
C ILE A 282 -25.37 -2.01 -16.52
N GLU A 283 -24.90 -2.71 -17.55
CA GLU A 283 -25.62 -2.89 -18.81
C GLU A 283 -26.94 -3.66 -18.64
N ASN A 284 -26.97 -4.66 -17.77
CA ASN A 284 -28.19 -5.43 -17.50
C ASN A 284 -29.08 -4.79 -16.43
N GLY A 285 -28.49 -4.07 -15.47
CA GLY A 285 -29.20 -3.47 -14.34
C GLY A 285 -29.92 -2.17 -14.69
N PHE A 286 -29.46 -1.46 -15.73
CA PHE A 286 -29.95 -0.13 -16.08
C PHE A 286 -30.31 -0.05 -17.58
N CYS A 287 -31.48 0.52 -17.88
CA CYS A 287 -32.01 0.60 -19.23
C CYS A 287 -31.27 1.64 -20.11
N CYS A 288 -31.69 1.76 -21.37
CA CYS A 288 -31.32 2.85 -22.29
C CYS A 288 -29.83 2.92 -22.65
N GLY A 289 -29.13 1.79 -22.65
CA GLY A 289 -27.72 1.72 -23.07
C GLY A 289 -26.73 2.23 -22.03
N ALA A 290 -27.09 2.17 -20.73
CA ALA A 290 -26.15 2.44 -19.66
C ALA A 290 -24.91 1.55 -19.81
N SER A 291 -23.73 2.17 -19.76
CA SER A 291 -22.45 1.48 -19.93
C SER A 291 -21.34 2.21 -19.19
N VAL A 292 -20.23 1.52 -18.99
CA VAL A 292 -19.01 2.04 -18.37
C VAL A 292 -17.83 1.86 -19.31
N ALA A 293 -16.69 2.43 -18.95
CA ALA A 293 -15.40 2.08 -19.55
C ALA A 293 -14.58 1.29 -18.52
N THR A 294 -13.74 0.39 -18.99
CA THR A 294 -12.89 -0.45 -18.15
C THR A 294 -11.44 -0.42 -18.64
N LEU A 295 -10.48 -0.52 -17.72
CA LEU A 295 -9.06 -0.64 -18.04
C LEU A 295 -8.37 -1.59 -17.05
N LEU A 296 -7.54 -2.50 -17.57
CA LEU A 296 -6.73 -3.41 -16.77
C LEU A 296 -5.26 -2.99 -16.82
N ILE A 297 -4.63 -2.90 -15.64
CA ILE A 297 -3.22 -2.57 -15.49
C ILE A 297 -2.54 -3.67 -14.65
N GLY A 298 -1.39 -4.13 -15.11
CA GLY A 298 -0.47 -4.95 -14.31
C GLY A 298 0.67 -4.10 -13.77
N VAL A 299 1.09 -4.32 -12.53
CA VAL A 299 2.26 -3.67 -11.93
C VAL A 299 3.32 -4.72 -11.61
N ASP A 300 4.55 -4.51 -12.09
CA ASP A 300 5.71 -5.26 -11.62
C ASP A 300 6.23 -4.63 -10.31
N THR A 301 5.99 -5.27 -9.17
CA THR A 301 6.32 -4.71 -7.84
C THR A 301 7.81 -4.64 -7.54
N ASP A 302 8.63 -5.18 -8.44
CA ASP A 302 10.07 -5.14 -8.40
C ASP A 302 10.60 -3.77 -8.80
N ASN A 303 10.02 -3.18 -9.84
CA ASN A 303 10.51 -1.95 -10.48
C ASN A 303 9.43 -0.90 -10.74
N ASP A 304 8.20 -1.15 -10.25
CA ASP A 304 7.01 -0.33 -10.43
C ASP A 304 6.60 -0.06 -11.88
N ALA A 305 7.14 -0.80 -12.85
CA ALA A 305 6.72 -0.68 -14.23
C ALA A 305 5.30 -1.21 -14.42
N ILE A 306 4.53 -0.53 -15.27
CA ILE A 306 3.17 -0.98 -15.62
C ILE A 306 3.12 -1.73 -16.94
N ARG A 307 2.16 -2.65 -17.03
CA ARG A 307 1.61 -3.20 -18.27
C ARG A 307 0.19 -2.70 -18.42
N VAL A 308 -0.11 -1.98 -19.50
CA VAL A 308 -1.48 -1.49 -19.75
C VAL A 308 -2.12 -2.35 -20.82
N HIS A 309 -3.19 -3.06 -20.46
CA HIS A 309 -3.94 -3.88 -21.42
C HIS A 309 -4.77 -2.96 -22.31
N VAL A 310 -4.52 -3.02 -23.62
CA VAL A 310 -5.11 -2.09 -24.58
C VAL A 310 -6.51 -2.60 -24.94
N PRO A 311 -7.58 -1.88 -24.58
CA PRO A 311 -8.92 -2.23 -25.02
C PRO A 311 -9.05 -2.01 -26.53
N ASP A 312 -9.97 -2.73 -27.16
CA ASP A 312 -10.29 -2.47 -28.56
C ASP A 312 -11.37 -1.39 -28.72
N ALA A 313 -11.86 -1.22 -29.95
CA ALA A 313 -12.87 -0.21 -30.28
C ALA A 313 -14.22 -0.40 -29.57
N LEU A 314 -14.51 -1.61 -29.04
CA LEU A 314 -15.71 -1.90 -28.26
C LEU A 314 -15.46 -1.84 -26.75
N GLY A 315 -14.20 -1.70 -26.33
CA GLY A 315 -13.79 -1.72 -24.93
C GLY A 315 -13.32 -3.08 -24.43
N ASP A 316 -13.38 -4.12 -25.26
CA ASP A 316 -12.97 -5.47 -24.87
C ASP A 316 -11.44 -5.53 -24.69
N MET A 317 -10.97 -6.25 -23.67
CA MET A 317 -9.54 -6.41 -23.37
C MET A 317 -9.07 -7.85 -23.61
N SER A 318 -7.75 -8.05 -23.70
CA SER A 318 -7.12 -9.38 -23.67
C SER A 318 -5.89 -9.32 -22.79
N LEU A 319 -5.65 -10.42 -22.08
CA LEU A 319 -4.46 -10.58 -21.26
C LEU A 319 -3.17 -10.59 -22.10
N ASP A 320 -3.28 -10.90 -23.39
CA ASP A 320 -2.11 -10.98 -24.28
C ASP A 320 -1.87 -9.67 -25.07
N CYS A 321 -2.84 -8.73 -25.07
CA CYS A 321 -2.76 -7.44 -25.77
C CYS A 321 -2.48 -6.30 -24.79
N TYR A 322 -1.20 -6.05 -24.53
CA TYR A 322 -0.77 -4.99 -23.62
C TYR A 322 0.47 -4.24 -24.12
N VAL A 323 0.68 -3.04 -23.58
CA VAL A 323 1.93 -2.30 -23.69
C VAL A 323 2.73 -2.53 -22.42
N ASP A 324 3.95 -3.06 -22.55
CA ASP A 324 4.90 -3.19 -21.43
C ASP A 324 5.74 -1.92 -21.32
N ASN A 325 5.56 -1.16 -20.25
CA ASN A 325 6.21 0.13 -20.10
C ASN A 325 7.70 0.02 -19.75
N MET A 326 8.17 -1.11 -19.19
CA MET A 326 9.61 -1.35 -18.99
C MET A 326 10.30 -1.56 -20.34
N ALA A 327 9.69 -2.34 -21.24
CA ALA A 327 10.21 -2.52 -22.59
C ALA A 327 10.20 -1.19 -23.37
N LEU A 328 9.16 -0.37 -23.19
CA LEU A 328 9.08 0.95 -23.79
C LEU A 328 10.18 1.87 -23.25
N TYR A 329 10.35 1.94 -21.93
CA TYR A 329 11.39 2.72 -21.26
C TYR A 329 12.78 2.40 -21.82
N GLN A 330 13.12 1.11 -21.92
CA GLN A 330 14.40 0.67 -22.49
C GLN A 330 14.56 1.09 -23.96
N ALA A 331 13.50 0.97 -24.76
CA ALA A 331 13.52 1.33 -26.16
C ALA A 331 13.62 2.85 -26.41
N THR A 332 13.23 3.68 -25.45
CA THR A 332 13.20 5.14 -25.58
C THR A 332 14.22 5.88 -24.70
N ALA A 333 15.00 5.18 -23.87
CA ALA A 333 15.96 5.78 -22.94
C ALA A 333 17.06 6.60 -23.63
N GLU A 334 17.51 6.20 -24.82
CA GLU A 334 18.55 6.88 -25.59
C GLU A 334 18.00 7.73 -26.75
N CYS A 335 16.67 7.82 -26.89
CA CYS A 335 16.03 8.60 -27.95
C CYS A 335 16.04 10.10 -27.63
N ALA A 336 15.86 10.92 -28.66
CA ALA A 336 15.48 12.31 -28.46
C ALA A 336 14.07 12.40 -27.85
N GLN A 337 13.79 13.46 -27.08
CA GLN A 337 12.48 13.66 -26.43
C GLN A 337 11.29 13.53 -27.39
N SER A 338 11.38 14.15 -28.58
CA SER A 338 10.34 14.09 -29.60
C SER A 338 10.12 12.69 -30.16
N GLU A 339 11.20 11.90 -30.30
CA GLU A 339 11.14 10.52 -30.78
C GLU A 339 10.53 9.59 -29.72
N ALA A 340 10.93 9.72 -28.46
CA ALA A 340 10.32 9.00 -27.34
C ALA A 340 8.82 9.29 -27.22
N GLN A 341 8.43 10.56 -27.40
CA GLN A 341 7.04 10.99 -27.35
C GLN A 341 6.22 10.46 -28.53
N TRP A 342 6.80 10.42 -29.72
CA TRP A 342 6.19 9.76 -30.88
C TRP A 342 6.01 8.25 -30.64
N ARG A 343 7.01 7.58 -30.07
CA ARG A 343 6.96 6.14 -29.79
C ARG A 343 5.87 5.78 -28.78
N LEU A 344 5.65 6.61 -27.76
CA LEU A 344 4.53 6.48 -26.82
C LEU A 344 3.17 6.56 -27.52
N GLY A 345 2.98 7.49 -28.45
CA GLY A 345 1.73 7.59 -29.20
C GLY A 345 1.50 6.40 -30.14
N ALA A 346 2.57 5.91 -30.78
CA ALA A 346 2.49 4.79 -31.71
C ALA A 346 2.27 3.44 -31.02
N THR A 347 2.85 3.21 -29.83
CA THR A 347 2.88 1.89 -29.20
C THR A 347 1.49 1.33 -28.87
N VAL A 348 0.52 2.19 -28.53
CA VAL A 348 -0.84 1.79 -28.21
C VAL A 348 -1.55 1.24 -29.44
N GLU A 349 -1.42 1.91 -30.58
CA GLU A 349 -1.98 1.45 -31.85
C GLU A 349 -1.25 0.21 -32.37
N GLU A 350 0.09 0.18 -32.29
CA GLU A 350 0.90 -0.98 -32.67
C GLU A 350 0.53 -2.23 -31.85
N ALA A 351 0.25 -2.09 -30.55
CA ALA A 351 -0.18 -3.18 -29.70
C ALA A 351 -1.54 -3.74 -30.16
N ALA A 352 -2.54 -2.89 -30.38
CA ALA A 352 -3.84 -3.34 -30.89
C ALA A 352 -3.72 -4.03 -32.26
N GLN A 353 -2.96 -3.43 -33.20
CA GLN A 353 -2.75 -3.97 -34.54
C GLN A 353 -2.04 -5.33 -34.54
N ARG A 354 -1.02 -5.52 -33.69
CA ARG A 354 -0.27 -6.79 -33.58
C ARG A 354 -1.18 -7.97 -33.24
N HIS A 355 -2.24 -7.73 -32.47
CA HIS A 355 -3.21 -8.74 -32.08
C HIS A 355 -4.47 -8.74 -32.95
N GLY A 356 -4.47 -8.00 -34.08
CA GLY A 356 -5.60 -7.93 -35.01
C GLY A 356 -6.85 -7.27 -34.40
N ARG A 357 -6.68 -6.42 -33.38
CA ARG A 357 -7.77 -5.75 -32.67
C ARG A 357 -7.99 -4.34 -33.20
N GLY A 358 -9.22 -3.85 -33.04
CA GLY A 358 -9.55 -2.45 -33.33
C GLY A 358 -8.83 -1.49 -32.39
N THR A 359 -8.50 -0.30 -32.87
CA THR A 359 -7.89 0.74 -32.05
C THR A 359 -8.90 1.30 -31.04
N PRO A 360 -8.51 1.53 -29.78
CA PRO A 360 -9.42 2.13 -28.80
C PRO A 360 -9.79 3.57 -29.15
N GLU A 361 -10.89 4.03 -28.55
CA GLU A 361 -11.35 5.42 -28.66
C GLU A 361 -10.22 6.41 -28.31
N THR A 362 -10.21 7.55 -29.00
CA THR A 362 -9.16 8.57 -28.87
C THR A 362 -8.95 9.02 -27.42
N GLY A 363 -10.02 9.15 -26.64
CA GLY A 363 -9.93 9.50 -25.23
C GLY A 363 -9.21 8.45 -24.37
N MET A 364 -9.54 7.17 -24.56
CA MET A 364 -8.86 6.06 -23.90
C MET A 364 -7.37 5.99 -24.29
N ARG A 365 -7.04 6.19 -25.57
CA ARG A 365 -5.63 6.26 -26.01
C ARG A 365 -4.86 7.37 -25.32
N ARG A 366 -5.42 8.59 -25.27
CA ARG A 366 -4.80 9.72 -24.57
C ARG A 366 -4.57 9.43 -23.09
N LEU A 367 -5.51 8.76 -22.42
CA LEU A 367 -5.35 8.33 -21.04
C LEU A 367 -4.21 7.31 -20.89
N ILE A 368 -4.19 6.27 -21.72
CA ILE A 368 -3.13 5.25 -21.70
C ILE A 368 -1.76 5.88 -21.92
N GLU A 369 -1.62 6.75 -22.93
CA GLU A 369 -0.38 7.50 -23.19
C GLU A 369 0.07 8.33 -21.98
N ARG A 370 -0.87 9.00 -21.29
CA ARG A 370 -0.60 9.77 -20.08
C ARG A 370 -0.09 8.87 -18.94
N LEU A 371 -0.75 7.75 -18.70
CA LEU A 371 -0.35 6.79 -17.65
C LEU A 371 1.03 6.17 -17.94
N LEU A 372 1.30 5.78 -19.19
CA LEU A 372 2.61 5.28 -19.60
C LEU A 372 3.69 6.35 -19.39
N THR A 373 3.45 7.58 -19.84
CA THR A 373 4.38 8.71 -19.66
C THR A 373 4.69 8.97 -18.18
N HIS A 374 3.65 8.99 -17.33
CA HIS A 374 3.81 9.14 -15.89
C HIS A 374 4.65 8.02 -15.28
N ASN A 375 4.38 6.78 -15.68
CA ASN A 375 5.07 5.62 -15.15
C ASN A 375 6.54 5.53 -15.62
N LEU A 376 6.93 6.13 -16.76
CA LEU A 376 8.35 6.27 -17.12
C LEU A 376 9.14 7.02 -16.04
N SER A 377 8.52 8.03 -15.41
CA SER A 377 9.14 8.74 -14.28
C SER A 377 9.29 7.85 -13.04
N GLN A 378 8.35 6.93 -12.81
CA GLN A 378 8.46 5.97 -11.71
C GLN A 378 9.52 4.89 -11.97
N ILE A 379 9.61 4.38 -13.20
CA ILE A 379 10.70 3.46 -13.56
C ILE A 379 12.05 4.14 -13.32
N ASP A 380 12.24 5.37 -13.82
CA ASP A 380 13.45 6.17 -13.59
C ASP A 380 13.74 6.41 -12.09
N TYR A 381 12.68 6.64 -11.29
CA TYR A 381 12.77 6.78 -9.84
C TYR A 381 13.39 5.53 -9.21
N VAL A 382 12.88 4.33 -9.55
CA VAL A 382 13.42 3.07 -9.02
C VAL A 382 14.85 2.82 -9.52
N CYS A 383 15.14 3.13 -10.78
CA CYS A 383 16.49 3.03 -11.33
C CYS A 383 17.49 3.90 -10.58
N THR A 384 17.11 5.14 -10.26
CA THR A 384 17.97 6.13 -9.58
C THR A 384 18.12 5.84 -8.09
N HIS A 385 17.03 5.57 -7.37
CA HIS A 385 17.02 5.49 -5.91
C HIS A 385 17.14 4.06 -5.36
N HIS A 386 16.81 3.05 -6.16
CA HIS A 386 16.82 1.64 -5.77
C HIS A 386 17.64 0.76 -6.71
N GLN A 387 18.56 1.33 -7.50
CA GLN A 387 19.49 0.56 -8.34
C GLN A 387 18.78 -0.37 -9.35
N GLY A 388 17.59 0.06 -9.80
CA GLY A 388 16.80 -0.60 -10.85
C GLY A 388 15.74 -1.57 -10.36
N ARG A 389 15.76 -1.92 -9.07
CA ARG A 389 14.70 -2.74 -8.45
C ARG A 389 14.79 -2.61 -6.92
N TYR A 390 13.65 -2.59 -6.25
CA TYR A 390 13.59 -2.58 -4.79
C TYR A 390 14.43 -3.70 -4.14
N ALA A 391 15.13 -3.38 -3.05
CA ALA A 391 15.90 -4.37 -2.30
C ALA A 391 15.00 -5.34 -1.51
N ASP A 392 13.86 -4.83 -1.05
CA ASP A 392 12.77 -5.55 -0.41
C ASP A 392 11.73 -5.98 -1.46
N ILE A 393 11.96 -7.15 -2.05
CA ILE A 393 11.08 -7.71 -3.10
C ILE A 393 9.70 -8.05 -2.55
N GLY A 394 9.65 -8.62 -1.35
CA GLY A 394 8.41 -8.99 -0.70
C GLY A 394 7.85 -7.92 0.24
N HIS A 395 7.09 -8.42 1.21
CA HIS A 395 6.42 -7.65 2.25
C HIS A 395 7.41 -7.00 3.24
N ALA A 396 7.23 -5.71 3.52
CA ALA A 396 8.00 -4.96 4.52
C ALA A 396 7.14 -3.95 5.31
N GLU A 397 5.83 -4.23 5.41
CA GLU A 397 4.84 -3.32 5.99
C GLU A 397 5.09 -3.00 7.46
N ARG A 398 4.77 -1.76 7.86
CA ARG A 398 4.98 -1.24 9.22
C ARG A 398 3.78 -1.53 10.14
N PHE A 399 2.57 -1.57 9.59
CA PHE A 399 1.33 -1.91 10.32
C PHE A 399 0.24 -2.46 9.38
N ILE A 400 -0.84 -2.97 9.97
CA ILE A 400 -2.06 -3.39 9.24
C ILE A 400 -3.10 -2.27 9.31
N SER A 401 -3.67 -1.88 8.18
CA SER A 401 -4.74 -0.88 8.07
C SER A 401 -6.07 -1.56 7.74
N ILE A 402 -7.07 -1.42 8.61
CA ILE A 402 -8.38 -2.04 8.47
C ILE A 402 -9.47 -0.99 8.27
N GLY A 403 -10.39 -1.24 7.34
CA GLY A 403 -11.62 -0.47 7.16
C GLY A 403 -11.64 0.31 5.85
N ASP A 404 -11.90 1.62 5.90
CA ASP A 404 -11.97 2.46 4.70
C ASP A 404 -10.57 2.86 4.17
N GLY A 405 -9.52 2.56 4.92
CA GLY A 405 -8.15 2.97 4.60
C GLY A 405 -7.92 4.45 4.85
N PHE A 406 -6.65 4.87 4.83
CA PHE A 406 -6.29 6.27 4.95
C PHE A 406 -5.98 6.83 3.57
N ASP A 407 -6.60 7.97 3.27
CA ASP A 407 -6.43 8.65 2.01
C ASP A 407 -4.98 9.17 1.89
N LYS A 408 -4.42 9.90 2.85
CA LYS A 408 -3.33 10.81 2.51
C LYS A 408 -1.88 10.33 2.73
N VAL A 409 -1.67 9.10 3.21
CA VAL A 409 -0.32 8.56 3.44
C VAL A 409 -0.12 7.31 2.59
N HIS A 410 0.49 7.52 1.42
CA HIS A 410 0.64 6.51 0.38
C HIS A 410 2.12 6.27 0.08
N LEU A 411 2.66 5.19 0.66
CA LEU A 411 4.03 4.77 0.40
C LEU A 411 4.09 3.25 0.25
N ARG A 412 4.89 2.79 -0.72
CA ARG A 412 5.19 1.36 -0.92
C ARG A 412 5.62 0.72 0.40
N ASN A 413 5.07 -0.44 0.72
CA ASN A 413 5.37 -1.20 1.94
C ASN A 413 5.16 -0.41 3.25
N LEU A 414 4.27 0.59 3.27
CA LEU A 414 3.92 1.25 4.52
C LEU A 414 2.93 0.43 5.35
N ALA A 415 1.84 -0.04 4.72
CA ALA A 415 0.77 -0.74 5.40
C ALA A 415 0.15 -1.83 4.53
N TYR A 416 -0.20 -2.95 5.16
CA TYR A 416 -1.04 -3.98 4.55
C TYR A 416 -2.51 -3.57 4.74
N ILE A 417 -3.34 -3.61 3.70
CA ILE A 417 -4.73 -3.15 3.80
C ILE A 417 -5.69 -4.35 3.89
N GLY A 418 -6.63 -4.29 4.82
CA GLY A 418 -7.82 -5.14 4.84
C GLY A 418 -9.07 -4.30 4.77
N HIS A 419 -9.70 -4.21 3.60
CA HIS A 419 -10.97 -3.53 3.45
C HIS A 419 -12.09 -4.44 3.94
N MET A 420 -12.74 -4.05 5.03
CA MET A 420 -13.86 -4.82 5.57
C MET A 420 -14.82 -3.94 6.34
N HIS A 421 -16.11 -4.29 6.34
CA HIS A 421 -17.13 -3.66 7.19
C HIS A 421 -17.52 -4.56 8.39
N THR A 422 -17.23 -5.85 8.27
CA THR A 422 -17.36 -6.87 9.31
C THR A 422 -16.15 -7.81 9.22
N VAL A 423 -15.74 -8.41 10.35
CA VAL A 423 -14.60 -9.34 10.33
C VAL A 423 -14.99 -10.64 9.63
N GLU A 424 -16.26 -11.00 9.65
CA GLU A 424 -16.81 -12.17 8.97
C GLU A 424 -16.61 -12.08 7.45
N GLU A 425 -16.80 -10.89 6.86
CA GLU A 425 -16.57 -10.64 5.43
C GLU A 425 -15.07 -10.47 5.09
N GLY A 426 -14.26 -9.98 6.04
CA GLY A 426 -12.84 -9.65 5.84
C GLY A 426 -11.82 -10.59 6.49
N ALA A 427 -12.25 -11.74 7.02
CA ALA A 427 -11.40 -12.62 7.84
C ALA A 427 -10.20 -13.16 7.06
N ALA A 428 -10.38 -13.51 5.79
CA ALA A 428 -9.32 -14.05 4.94
C ALA A 428 -8.18 -13.03 4.76
N ASP A 429 -8.53 -11.77 4.49
CA ASP A 429 -7.57 -10.68 4.32
C ASP A 429 -6.79 -10.44 5.63
N LEU A 430 -7.49 -10.44 6.76
CA LEU A 430 -6.87 -10.26 8.06
C LEU A 430 -5.89 -11.39 8.41
N ASP A 431 -6.24 -12.65 8.10
CA ASP A 431 -5.37 -13.81 8.33
C ASP A 431 -4.08 -13.72 7.50
N VAL A 432 -4.17 -13.24 6.26
CA VAL A 432 -2.99 -12.99 5.42
C VAL A 432 -2.11 -11.91 6.04
N GLY A 433 -2.69 -10.79 6.49
CA GLY A 433 -1.98 -9.73 7.20
C GLY A 433 -1.28 -10.24 8.46
N ILE A 434 -1.96 -11.00 9.32
CA ILE A 434 -1.37 -11.59 10.53
C ILE A 434 -0.23 -12.55 10.18
N LYS A 435 -0.37 -13.36 9.13
CA LYS A 435 0.69 -14.27 8.67
C LYS A 435 1.95 -13.51 8.23
N ILE A 436 1.78 -12.41 7.50
CA ILE A 436 2.89 -11.51 7.11
C ILE A 436 3.58 -10.95 8.36
N PHE A 437 2.81 -10.34 9.27
CA PHE A 437 3.34 -9.71 10.48
C PHE A 437 3.89 -10.70 11.53
N THR A 438 3.49 -11.97 11.47
CA THR A 438 4.11 -13.03 12.29
C THR A 438 5.58 -13.20 11.90
N ARG A 439 5.90 -13.14 10.60
CA ARG A 439 7.27 -13.21 10.09
C ARG A 439 8.01 -11.88 10.28
N LEU A 440 7.36 -10.76 9.95
CA LEU A 440 7.99 -9.44 10.01
C LEU A 440 8.25 -8.99 11.45
N ASN A 441 7.30 -9.15 12.37
CA ASN A 441 7.36 -8.56 13.70
C ASN A 441 7.48 -9.60 14.81
N VAL A 442 6.55 -10.56 14.89
CA VAL A 442 6.48 -11.49 16.03
C VAL A 442 7.76 -12.32 16.16
N ALA A 443 8.31 -12.80 15.04
CA ALA A 443 9.55 -13.58 15.00
C ALA A 443 10.78 -12.84 15.58
N ARG A 444 10.78 -11.50 15.61
CA ARG A 444 11.84 -10.66 16.18
C ARG A 444 11.46 -9.96 17.48
N GLY A 445 10.34 -10.35 18.09
CA GLY A 445 9.92 -9.83 19.39
C GLY A 445 9.13 -8.52 19.37
N LEU A 446 8.63 -8.10 18.20
CA LEU A 446 7.76 -6.93 18.05
C LEU A 446 6.28 -7.34 17.88
N PRO A 447 5.32 -6.54 18.38
CA PRO A 447 3.90 -6.81 18.16
C PRO A 447 3.45 -6.43 16.75
N VAL A 448 2.21 -6.81 16.43
CA VAL A 448 1.47 -6.47 15.22
C VAL A 448 0.61 -5.23 15.51
N PRO A 449 0.96 -4.04 14.95
CA PRO A 449 0.14 -2.85 15.07
C PRO A 449 -1.01 -2.90 14.05
N VAL A 450 -2.22 -2.61 14.50
CA VAL A 450 -3.43 -2.59 13.67
C VAL A 450 -4.14 -1.25 13.81
N ALA A 451 -4.19 -0.49 12.72
CA ALA A 451 -4.95 0.76 12.62
C ALA A 451 -6.34 0.46 12.04
N ILE A 452 -7.39 0.70 12.82
CA ILE A 452 -8.79 0.52 12.41
C ILE A 452 -9.36 1.90 12.10
N HIS A 453 -9.75 2.12 10.86
CA HIS A 453 -10.19 3.42 10.38
C HIS A 453 -11.47 3.33 9.55
N TYR A 454 -12.43 4.19 9.85
CA TYR A 454 -13.63 4.34 9.03
C TYR A 454 -14.02 5.79 8.83
N ARG A 455 -14.64 6.05 7.69
CA ARG A 455 -15.14 7.36 7.32
C ARG A 455 -16.63 7.47 7.56
N TYR A 456 -17.08 8.68 7.89
CA TYR A 456 -18.49 8.97 8.11
C TYR A 456 -18.94 10.19 7.32
N ASP A 457 -20.21 10.23 6.95
CA ASP A 457 -20.81 11.43 6.37
C ASP A 457 -21.26 12.37 7.49
N GLY A 458 -20.65 13.55 7.59
CA GLY A 458 -20.99 14.56 8.60
C GLY A 458 -22.34 15.25 8.37
N GLN A 459 -22.93 15.13 7.18
CA GLN A 459 -24.26 15.67 6.86
C GLN A 459 -25.38 14.73 7.28
N VAL A 460 -25.07 13.47 7.58
CA VAL A 460 -26.07 12.46 7.95
C VAL A 460 -26.16 12.33 9.47
N PRO A 461 -27.31 12.66 10.10
CA PRO A 461 -27.47 12.53 11.54
C PRO A 461 -27.17 11.11 12.07
N GLY A 462 -26.41 11.04 13.16
CA GLY A 462 -26.01 9.77 13.79
C GLY A 462 -24.94 8.97 13.04
N SER A 463 -24.42 9.48 11.93
CA SER A 463 -23.46 8.78 11.06
C SER A 463 -22.14 8.53 11.77
N ARG A 464 -21.61 9.56 12.45
CA ARG A 464 -20.39 9.45 13.26
C ARG A 464 -20.54 8.39 14.35
N GLU A 465 -21.64 8.40 15.10
CA GLU A 465 -21.89 7.48 16.21
C GLU A 465 -21.99 6.03 15.73
N ARG A 466 -22.65 5.80 14.59
CA ARG A 466 -22.72 4.48 13.93
C ARG A 466 -21.34 4.01 13.48
N THR A 467 -20.52 4.92 12.94
CA THR A 467 -19.15 4.61 12.51
C THR A 467 -18.24 4.30 13.70
N VAL A 468 -18.31 5.06 14.80
CA VAL A 468 -17.58 4.77 16.04
C VAL A 468 -17.99 3.40 16.61
N THR A 469 -19.29 3.09 16.61
CA THR A 469 -19.81 1.78 17.03
C THR A 469 -19.25 0.66 16.15
N ARG A 470 -19.12 0.90 14.84
CA ARG A 470 -18.49 -0.03 13.91
C ARG A 470 -17.01 -0.25 14.22
N CYS A 471 -16.22 0.81 14.46
CA CYS A 471 -14.80 0.67 14.84
C CYS A 471 -14.64 -0.26 16.03
N ARG A 472 -15.43 -0.03 17.09
CA ARG A 472 -15.39 -0.85 18.32
C ARG A 472 -15.77 -2.31 18.06
N ARG A 473 -16.81 -2.55 17.25
CA ARG A 473 -17.23 -3.91 16.88
C ARG A 473 -16.14 -4.65 16.13
N VAL A 474 -15.48 -3.98 15.18
CA VAL A 474 -14.39 -4.55 14.39
C VAL A 474 -13.18 -4.85 15.29
N LYS A 475 -12.79 -3.92 16.17
CA LYS A 475 -11.73 -4.16 17.17
C LYS A 475 -12.02 -5.40 18.02
N ALA A 476 -13.22 -5.46 18.62
CA ALA A 476 -13.61 -6.59 19.46
C ALA A 476 -13.60 -7.93 18.70
N ALA A 477 -14.01 -7.92 17.43
CA ALA A 477 -13.99 -9.12 16.59
C ALA A 477 -12.55 -9.55 16.22
N ILE A 478 -11.64 -8.61 15.97
CA ILE A 478 -10.21 -8.90 15.75
C ILE A 478 -9.59 -9.52 17.01
N GLU A 479 -9.85 -8.91 18.18
CA GLU A 479 -9.36 -9.40 19.48
C GLU A 479 -9.89 -10.81 19.79
N ALA A 480 -11.18 -11.06 19.51
CA ALA A 480 -11.80 -12.37 19.70
C ALA A 480 -11.26 -13.43 18.73
N ARG A 481 -10.84 -13.04 17.52
CA ARG A 481 -10.24 -13.95 16.53
C ARG A 481 -8.82 -14.37 16.89
N TYR A 482 -8.03 -13.48 17.49
CA TYR A 482 -6.64 -13.75 17.89
C TYR A 482 -6.41 -13.60 19.41
N PRO A 483 -7.12 -14.40 20.24
CA PRO A 483 -7.09 -14.24 21.68
C PRO A 483 -5.70 -14.48 22.28
N ASP A 484 -4.89 -15.35 21.66
CA ASP A 484 -3.54 -15.65 22.12
C ASP A 484 -2.56 -14.51 21.82
N LEU A 485 -2.69 -13.84 20.67
CA LEU A 485 -1.88 -12.66 20.36
C LEU A 485 -2.26 -11.50 21.28
N MET A 486 -3.56 -11.29 21.53
CA MET A 486 -4.03 -10.23 22.41
C MET A 486 -3.59 -10.46 23.87
N ARG A 487 -3.82 -11.66 24.42
CA ARG A 487 -3.46 -11.98 25.82
C ARG A 487 -1.95 -11.83 26.07
N ALA A 488 -1.12 -12.10 25.07
CA ALA A 488 0.32 -11.96 25.16
C ALA A 488 0.83 -10.55 24.75
N GLY A 489 -0.05 -9.60 24.44
CA GLY A 489 0.33 -8.24 24.03
C GLY A 489 1.03 -8.17 22.66
N TRP A 490 0.90 -9.21 21.83
CA TRP A 490 1.42 -9.25 20.46
C TRP A 490 0.54 -8.51 19.46
N LEU A 491 -0.65 -8.07 19.85
CA LEU A 491 -1.56 -7.32 19.03
C LEU A 491 -1.83 -5.96 19.69
N VAL A 492 -1.64 -4.87 18.95
CA VAL A 492 -1.91 -3.51 19.43
C VAL A 492 -2.83 -2.82 18.43
N CYS A 493 -4.06 -2.55 18.84
CA CYS A 493 -5.07 -1.93 17.99
C CYS A 493 -5.25 -0.44 18.33
N GLY A 494 -5.35 0.41 17.31
CA GLY A 494 -5.77 1.81 17.44
C GLY A 494 -6.99 2.05 16.56
N MET A 495 -7.94 2.86 17.04
CA MET A 495 -9.17 3.18 16.31
C MET A 495 -9.25 4.66 15.98
N THR A 496 -9.63 4.97 14.75
CA THR A 496 -9.90 6.34 14.32
C THR A 496 -11.14 6.44 13.43
N VAL A 497 -11.71 7.64 13.37
CA VAL A 497 -12.77 8.01 12.42
C VAL A 497 -12.45 9.35 11.75
N GLN A 498 -12.96 9.57 10.55
CA GLN A 498 -12.78 10.84 9.82
C GLN A 498 -14.01 11.14 8.97
N ALA A 499 -14.37 12.42 8.84
CA ALA A 499 -15.47 12.76 7.94
C ALA A 499 -15.06 12.56 6.46
N LYS A 500 -16.01 12.20 5.60
CA LYS A 500 -15.77 12.04 4.15
C LYS A 500 -15.36 13.33 3.45
N LYS A 501 -15.66 14.49 4.04
CA LYS A 501 -15.30 15.79 3.48
C LYS A 501 -13.77 15.89 3.36
N PRO A 502 -13.21 16.30 2.20
CA PRO A 502 -11.78 16.51 2.04
C PRO A 502 -11.21 17.45 3.11
N GLY A 503 -10.03 17.10 3.64
CA GLY A 503 -9.34 17.89 4.66
C GLY A 503 -9.91 17.79 6.08
N SER A 504 -10.90 16.91 6.32
CA SER A 504 -11.43 16.69 7.67
C SER A 504 -10.37 16.14 8.61
N GLU A 505 -10.40 16.55 9.88
CA GLU A 505 -9.47 16.05 10.88
C GLU A 505 -9.71 14.57 11.20
N LEU A 506 -8.62 13.88 11.54
CA LEU A 506 -8.65 12.50 11.99
C LEU A 506 -8.93 12.46 13.50
N GLU A 507 -9.97 11.75 13.91
CA GLU A 507 -10.40 11.64 15.30
C GLU A 507 -10.04 10.29 15.89
N THR A 508 -9.34 10.27 17.02
CA THR A 508 -9.07 9.04 17.78
C THR A 508 -10.31 8.60 18.54
N VAL A 509 -10.64 7.31 18.47
CA VAL A 509 -11.71 6.69 19.24
C VAL A 509 -11.10 6.04 20.48
N ALA A 510 -11.52 6.48 21.67
CA ALA A 510 -11.12 5.86 22.92
C ALA A 510 -11.70 4.46 23.06
N ASP A 511 -10.91 3.55 23.65
CA ASP A 511 -11.42 2.30 24.19
C ASP A 511 -12.32 2.62 25.40
N ASN A 512 -13.50 2.00 25.44
CA ASN A 512 -14.46 2.20 26.53
C ASN A 512 -13.90 1.76 27.89
N ASP A 513 -12.81 0.99 27.93
CA ASP A 513 -12.15 0.58 29.17
C ASP A 513 -11.46 1.74 29.92
N ASN A 514 -11.26 2.90 29.28
CA ASN A 514 -10.75 4.10 29.96
C ASN A 514 -11.86 5.01 30.52
N ASP A 515 -13.15 4.70 30.32
CA ASP A 515 -14.26 5.53 30.80
C ASP A 515 -14.87 5.05 32.13
N MET A 516 -14.38 3.93 32.70
CA MET A 516 -14.74 3.53 34.07
C MET A 516 -14.08 4.39 35.16
N ASP A 517 -13.05 5.19 34.85
CA ASP A 517 -12.40 6.10 35.81
C ASP A 517 -12.97 7.54 35.78
N ARG A 518 -14.01 7.80 34.97
CA ARG A 518 -14.66 9.13 34.91
C ARG A 518 -15.97 9.25 35.67
N HIS A 519 -16.45 8.17 36.29
CA HIS A 519 -17.54 8.23 37.25
C HIS A 519 -17.02 7.97 38.65
N GLY A 520 -16.58 9.06 39.28
CA GLY A 520 -16.19 9.06 40.68
C GLY A 520 -17.30 8.54 41.58
N HIS A 521 -16.90 7.66 42.49
CA HIS A 521 -17.38 7.63 43.87
C HIS A 521 -16.21 7.29 44.79
#